data_AF-A0A8T4GYJ1-F1
#
_entry.id   AF-A0A8T4GYJ1-F1
#
_cell.length_a   1.000
_cell.length_b   1.000
_cell.length_c   1.000
_cell.angle_alpha   90.00
_cell.angle_beta   90.00
_cell.angle_gamma   90.00
#
_symmetry.space_group_name_H-M   'P 1'
#
loop_
_entity.id
_entity.type
_entity.pdbx_description
1 polymer ?
#
loop_
_entity_poly.entity_id
_entity_poly.type
_entity_poly.pdbx_seq_one_letter_code
_entity_poly.pdbx_strand_id
1 'polypeptide(L)'
;MSVDDFRTHDGRCVVAEDRLRIQPGRRGLFGTLQQALTDDEIPPIRRAGVALFLVAAAVGAVLAVRTLPVWFSGAIAGLLLAWLAWKAIQSRDGEGEVVIPFADIEGIEPEYGLPLLTRPRFVIRYRSEGGVKRRYLLTPSRLYGFGAYERGKDLFEERGLLEQPTPDDEAA
;
A
#
# COMPACT_ATOMS: atom_id res chain seq x y z
N MET A 1 -8.40 21.98 -9.70
CA MET A 1 -8.66 20.64 -9.15
C MET A 1 -7.33 20.03 -8.78
N SER A 2 -6.82 20.33 -7.59
CA SER A 2 -5.58 19.69 -7.09
C SER A 2 -5.99 18.38 -6.42
N VAL A 3 -5.70 17.28 -7.11
CA VAL A 3 -5.78 15.94 -6.54
C VAL A 3 -4.36 15.62 -6.14
N ASP A 4 -4.09 15.73 -4.84
CA ASP A 4 -2.76 15.47 -4.30
C ASP A 4 -2.79 14.11 -3.60
N ASP A 5 -1.74 13.31 -3.82
CA ASP A 5 -1.64 11.97 -3.25
C ASP A 5 -0.28 11.74 -2.59
N PHE A 6 -0.29 10.89 -1.57
CA PHE A 6 0.94 10.42 -0.94
C PHE A 6 0.92 8.91 -0.73
N ARG A 7 2.12 8.34 -0.71
CA ARG A 7 2.34 6.91 -0.59
C ARG A 7 2.12 6.46 0.85
N THR A 8 1.27 5.45 1.04
CA THR A 8 1.13 4.76 2.32
C THR A 8 1.93 3.46 2.28
N HIS A 9 2.15 2.82 3.44
CA HIS A 9 2.88 1.56 3.51
C HIS A 9 2.26 0.50 2.58
N ASP A 10 0.92 0.42 2.61
CA ASP A 10 0.18 -0.60 1.88
C ASP A 10 -0.44 -0.08 0.59
N GLY A 11 -0.27 1.19 0.19
CA GLY A 11 -0.97 1.76 -0.96
C GLY A 11 -0.76 3.25 -1.18
N ARG A 12 -1.86 3.97 -1.44
CA ARG A 12 -1.89 5.43 -1.60
C ARG A 12 -3.03 6.05 -0.83
N CYS A 13 -2.79 7.25 -0.34
CA CYS A 13 -3.83 8.12 0.19
C CYS A 13 -3.98 9.29 -0.78
N VAL A 14 -5.16 9.41 -1.37
CA VAL A 14 -5.52 10.52 -2.25
C VAL A 14 -6.34 11.51 -1.44
N VAL A 15 -5.83 12.72 -1.33
CA VAL A 15 -6.46 13.84 -0.65
C VAL A 15 -7.21 14.66 -1.71
N ALA A 16 -8.47 14.30 -1.95
CA ALA A 16 -9.33 15.05 -2.86
C ALA A 16 -9.87 16.33 -2.18
N GLU A 17 -10.62 17.17 -2.89
CA GLU A 17 -11.16 18.43 -2.35
C GLU A 17 -12.12 18.23 -1.16
N ASP A 18 -12.91 17.16 -1.17
CA ASP A 18 -14.03 16.93 -0.24
C ASP A 18 -13.89 15.67 0.64
N ARG A 19 -12.90 14.83 0.35
CA ARG A 19 -12.78 13.49 0.92
C ARG A 19 -11.37 12.94 0.89
N LEU A 20 -11.10 12.10 1.87
CA LEU A 20 -9.93 11.25 1.95
C LEU A 20 -10.24 9.91 1.29
N ARG A 21 -9.45 9.52 0.29
CA ARG A 21 -9.52 8.17 -0.29
C ARG A 21 -8.27 7.39 0.07
N ILE A 22 -8.46 6.33 0.85
CA ILE A 22 -7.40 5.40 1.21
C ILE A 22 -7.53 4.22 0.26
N GLN A 23 -6.63 4.17 -0.72
CA GLN A 23 -6.55 3.07 -1.66
C GLN A 23 -5.49 2.08 -1.15
N PRO A 24 -5.90 0.87 -0.73
CA PRO A 24 -4.94 -0.20 -0.52
C PRO A 24 -4.31 -0.53 -1.87
N GLY A 25 -2.99 -0.50 -1.91
CA GLY A 25 -2.21 -1.06 -2.98
C GLY A 25 -2.52 -2.54 -3.09
N ARG A 26 -2.58 -3.06 -4.32
CA ARG A 26 -2.83 -4.48 -4.59
C ARG A 26 -1.80 -5.32 -3.83
N ARG A 27 -2.20 -5.93 -2.70
CA ARG A 27 -1.39 -6.90 -1.98
C ARG A 27 -1.21 -8.13 -2.86
N GLY A 28 0.04 -8.40 -3.26
CA GLY A 28 0.44 -9.63 -3.94
C GLY A 28 1.66 -9.45 -4.84
N LEU A 29 2.32 -10.57 -5.19
CA LEU A 29 3.44 -10.61 -6.16
C LEU A 29 3.11 -9.86 -7.46
N PHE A 30 1.85 -9.89 -7.90
CA PHE A 30 1.37 -9.15 -9.07
C PHE A 30 1.30 -7.63 -8.87
N GLY A 31 1.01 -7.14 -7.65
CA GLY A 31 1.06 -5.72 -7.33
C GLY A 31 2.50 -5.21 -7.35
N THR A 32 3.44 -5.97 -6.79
CA THR A 32 4.87 -5.66 -6.85
C THR A 32 5.41 -5.70 -8.28
N LEU A 33 4.97 -6.66 -9.11
CA LEU A 33 5.33 -6.77 -10.52
C LEU A 33 4.76 -5.63 -11.36
N GLN A 34 3.46 -5.35 -11.21
CA GLN A 34 2.78 -4.28 -11.94
C GLN A 34 3.32 -2.91 -11.54
N GLN A 35 3.57 -2.69 -10.25
CA GLN A 35 4.18 -1.46 -9.78
C GLN A 35 5.65 -1.34 -10.23
N ALA A 36 6.43 -2.43 -10.25
CA ALA A 36 7.77 -2.43 -10.82
C ALA A 36 7.80 -2.09 -12.32
N LEU A 37 6.79 -2.53 -13.08
CA LEU A 37 6.72 -2.37 -14.53
C LEU A 37 6.11 -1.03 -14.99
N THR A 38 5.23 -0.42 -14.20
CA THR A 38 4.48 0.79 -14.61
C THR A 38 4.96 2.08 -13.91
N ASP A 39 5.68 1.99 -12.80
CA ASP A 39 6.03 3.17 -11.98
C ASP A 39 7.43 3.70 -12.35
N ASP A 40 7.52 4.87 -12.98
CA ASP A 40 8.76 5.50 -13.50
C ASP A 40 9.74 5.99 -12.43
N GLU A 41 9.32 5.98 -11.16
CA GLU A 41 10.14 6.30 -10.00
C GLU A 41 11.04 5.13 -9.54
N ILE A 42 10.90 3.94 -10.11
CA ILE A 42 11.65 2.75 -9.68
C ILE A 42 12.98 2.64 -10.45
N PRO A 43 14.12 2.46 -9.76
CA PRO A 43 15.43 2.42 -10.41
C PRO A 43 15.50 1.30 -11.48
N PRO A 44 16.08 1.58 -12.66
CA PRO A 44 16.03 0.71 -13.83
C PRO A 44 16.64 -0.69 -13.57
N ILE A 45 17.52 -0.80 -12.59
CA ILE A 45 18.12 -2.07 -12.16
C ILE A 45 17.08 -3.05 -11.59
N ARG A 46 16.07 -2.56 -10.85
CA ARG A 46 14.99 -3.43 -10.34
C ARG A 46 14.06 -3.89 -11.46
N ARG A 47 13.77 -3.02 -12.44
CA ARG A 47 13.02 -3.37 -13.66
C ARG A 47 13.72 -4.48 -14.45
N ALA A 48 15.03 -4.33 -14.66
CA ALA A 48 15.84 -5.33 -15.35
C ALA A 48 15.88 -6.68 -14.62
N GLY A 49 16.02 -6.67 -13.29
CA GLY A 49 16.02 -7.89 -12.48
C GLY A 49 14.71 -8.66 -12.55
N VAL A 50 13.57 -7.95 -12.53
CA VAL A 50 12.24 -8.54 -12.70
C VAL A 50 12.06 -9.13 -14.10
N ALA A 51 12.46 -8.39 -15.14
CA ALA A 51 12.37 -8.88 -16.52
C ALA A 51 13.23 -10.14 -16.73
N LEU A 52 14.45 -10.16 -16.20
CA LEU A 52 15.35 -11.31 -16.27
C LEU A 52 14.76 -12.53 -15.55
N PHE A 53 14.16 -12.34 -14.37
CA PHE A 53 13.47 -13.40 -13.64
C PHE A 53 12.31 -14.00 -14.44
N LEU A 54 11.49 -13.16 -15.09
CA LEU A 54 10.38 -13.64 -15.93
C LEU A 54 10.89 -14.45 -17.13
N VAL A 55 11.96 -13.99 -17.78
CA VAL A 55 12.58 -14.72 -18.90
C VAL A 55 13.16 -16.05 -18.42
N ALA A 56 13.90 -16.06 -17.31
CA ALA A 56 14.44 -17.29 -16.74
C ALA A 56 13.36 -18.28 -16.32
N ALA A 57 12.25 -17.80 -15.73
CA ALA A 57 11.10 -18.60 -15.37
C ALA A 57 10.42 -19.20 -16.62
N ALA A 58 10.25 -18.42 -17.69
CA ALA A 58 9.68 -18.90 -18.94
C ALA A 58 10.57 -19.97 -19.60
N VAL A 59 11.88 -19.74 -19.67
CA VAL A 59 12.85 -20.71 -20.21
C VAL A 59 12.87 -21.98 -19.36
N GLY A 60 12.86 -21.86 -18.03
CA GLY A 60 12.77 -22.98 -17.10
C GLY A 60 11.49 -23.78 -17.27
N ALA A 61 10.34 -23.12 -17.45
CA ALA A 61 9.07 -23.80 -17.72
C ALA A 61 9.07 -24.57 -19.04
N VAL A 62 9.62 -23.98 -20.12
CA VAL A 62 9.75 -24.64 -21.43
C VAL A 62 10.64 -25.87 -21.35
N LEU A 63 11.78 -25.77 -20.67
CA LEU A 63 12.69 -26.89 -20.45
C LEU A 63 12.06 -27.98 -19.59
N ALA A 64 11.32 -27.60 -18.54
CA ALA A 64 10.62 -28.55 -17.67
C ALA A 64 9.55 -29.33 -18.44
N VAL A 65 8.74 -28.67 -19.28
CA VAL A 65 7.73 -29.34 -20.13
C VAL A 65 8.37 -30.31 -21.11
N ARG A 66 9.58 -30.02 -21.61
CA ARG A 66 10.28 -30.86 -22.59
C ARG A 66 10.96 -32.08 -21.96
N THR A 67 11.30 -32.02 -20.67
CA THR A 67 12.13 -33.03 -19.98
C THR A 67 11.37 -33.87 -18.97
N LEU A 68 10.24 -33.38 -18.44
CA LEU A 68 9.46 -34.11 -17.44
C LEU A 68 8.37 -35.00 -18.06
N PRO A 69 8.07 -36.15 -17.44
CA PRO A 69 6.93 -36.99 -17.81
C PRO A 69 5.59 -36.23 -17.74
N VAL A 70 4.70 -36.50 -18.69
CA VAL A 70 3.41 -35.79 -18.89
C VAL A 70 2.53 -35.72 -17.62
N TRP A 71 2.60 -36.75 -16.76
CA TRP A 71 1.87 -36.79 -15.50
C TRP A 71 2.43 -35.83 -14.44
N PHE A 72 3.74 -35.59 -14.45
CA PHE A 72 4.40 -34.61 -13.58
C PHE A 72 4.10 -33.17 -14.01
N SER A 73 4.08 -32.91 -15.32
CA SER A 73 3.69 -31.60 -15.85
C SER A 73 2.23 -31.27 -15.54
N GLY A 74 1.34 -32.26 -15.61
CA GLY A 74 -0.07 -32.09 -15.25
C GLY A 74 -0.25 -31.79 -13.75
N ALA A 75 0.48 -32.49 -12.88
CA ALA A 75 0.43 -32.26 -11.44
C ALA A 75 0.96 -30.87 -11.05
N ILE A 76 2.09 -30.42 -11.64
CA ILE A 76 2.66 -29.09 -11.38
C ILE A 76 1.73 -27.99 -11.91
N ALA A 77 1.18 -28.15 -13.12
CA ALA A 77 0.23 -27.19 -13.69
C ALA A 77 -1.06 -27.10 -12.86
N GLY A 78 -1.59 -28.25 -12.42
CA GLY A 78 -2.75 -28.29 -11.53
C GLY A 78 -2.50 -27.62 -10.18
N LEU A 79 -1.32 -27.86 -9.58
CA LEU A 79 -0.93 -27.24 -8.32
C LEU A 79 -0.73 -25.72 -8.47
N LEU A 80 -0.12 -25.27 -9.57
CA LEU A 80 0.03 -23.85 -9.91
C LEU A 80 -1.34 -23.17 -10.07
N LEU A 81 -2.27 -23.80 -10.80
CA LEU A 81 -3.62 -23.28 -10.98
C LEU A 81 -4.39 -23.24 -9.66
N ALA A 82 -4.30 -24.28 -8.83
CA ALA A 82 -4.90 -24.31 -7.50
C ALA A 82 -4.31 -23.23 -6.58
N TRP A 83 -3.00 -23.03 -6.62
CA TRP A 83 -2.31 -21.99 -5.85
C TRP A 83 -2.69 -20.58 -6.33
N LEU A 84 -2.78 -20.36 -7.64
CA LEU A 84 -3.26 -19.11 -8.23
C LEU A 84 -4.72 -18.83 -7.86
N ALA A 85 -5.59 -19.84 -7.91
CA ALA A 85 -6.99 -19.72 -7.50
C ALA A 85 -7.11 -19.40 -6.00
N TRP A 86 -6.34 -20.09 -5.16
CA TRP A 86 -6.27 -19.82 -3.72
C TRP A 86 -5.80 -18.39 -3.43
N LYS A 87 -4.76 -17.93 -4.14
CA LYS A 87 -4.28 -16.54 -4.04
C LYS A 87 -5.29 -15.51 -4.54
N ALA A 88 -6.00 -15.80 -5.62
CA ALA A 88 -7.04 -14.92 -6.14
C ALA A 88 -8.18 -14.74 -5.13
N ILE A 89 -8.60 -15.83 -4.48
CA ILE A 89 -9.60 -15.82 -3.40
C ILE A 89 -9.07 -15.02 -2.21
N GLN A 90 -7.84 -15.28 -1.76
CA GLN A 90 -7.22 -14.56 -0.64
C GLN A 90 -6.99 -13.06 -0.92
N SER A 91 -6.88 -12.67 -2.19
CA SER A 91 -6.77 -11.25 -2.57
C SER A 91 -8.10 -10.49 -2.52
N ARG A 92 -9.25 -11.19 -2.52
CA ARG A 92 -10.57 -10.56 -2.39
C ARG A 92 -10.87 -10.05 -0.99
N ASP A 93 -10.13 -10.53 0.01
CA ASP A 93 -10.24 -10.08 1.41
C ASP A 93 -9.32 -8.88 1.72
N GLY A 94 -8.71 -8.26 0.69
CA GLY A 94 -8.06 -6.97 0.87
C GLY A 94 -9.11 -5.94 1.27
N GLU A 95 -8.90 -5.26 2.40
CA GLU A 95 -9.72 -4.12 2.82
C GLU A 95 -10.05 -3.26 1.60
N GLY A 96 -11.33 -3.06 1.29
CA GLY A 96 -11.73 -2.28 0.12
C GLY A 96 -11.21 -0.84 0.17
N GLU A 97 -11.24 -0.13 -0.95
CA GLU A 97 -11.02 1.32 -0.96
C GLU A 97 -11.91 1.96 0.10
N VAL A 98 -11.30 2.74 1.00
CA VAL A 98 -12.02 3.43 2.08
C VAL A 98 -12.09 4.91 1.74
N VAL A 99 -13.32 5.41 1.67
CA VAL A 99 -13.62 6.81 1.40
C VAL A 99 -14.17 7.43 2.67
N ILE A 100 -13.52 8.47 3.18
CA ILE A 100 -13.91 9.20 4.38
C ILE A 100 -14.15 10.66 3.97
N PRO A 101 -15.39 11.17 4.02
CA PRO A 101 -15.68 12.59 3.78
C PRO A 101 -14.97 13.47 4.82
N PHE A 102 -14.46 14.65 4.43
CA PHE A 102 -13.82 15.56 5.38
C PHE A 102 -14.79 16.08 6.45
N ALA A 103 -16.08 16.22 6.12
CA ALA A 103 -17.12 16.59 7.07
C ALA A 103 -17.25 15.61 8.25
N ASP A 104 -16.83 14.35 8.05
CA ASP A 104 -16.87 13.32 9.08
C ASP A 104 -15.53 13.22 9.84
N ILE A 105 -14.46 13.88 9.39
CA ILE A 105 -13.16 13.85 10.05
C ILE A 105 -13.20 14.82 11.23
N GLU A 106 -12.95 14.30 12.42
CA GLU A 106 -12.84 15.12 13.64
C GLU A 106 -11.41 15.66 13.82
N GLY A 107 -10.41 14.89 13.39
CA GLY A 107 -9.01 15.26 13.52
C GLY A 107 -8.06 14.20 12.97
N ILE A 108 -6.86 14.64 12.60
CA ILE A 108 -5.77 13.76 12.18
C ILE A 108 -4.56 14.01 13.08
N GLU A 109 -4.17 13.00 13.85
CA GLU A 109 -3.00 13.05 14.72
C GLU A 109 -1.78 12.50 13.96
N PRO A 110 -0.73 13.31 13.72
CA PRO A 110 0.50 12.84 13.09
C PRO A 110 1.44 12.20 14.13
N GLU A 111 1.65 10.88 14.03
CA GLU A 111 2.61 10.17 14.87
C GLU A 111 3.88 9.85 14.08
N TYR A 112 5.00 10.48 14.47
CA TYR A 112 6.30 10.24 13.83
C TYR A 112 6.86 8.84 14.06
N GLY A 113 6.50 8.21 15.18
CA GLY A 113 7.13 6.98 15.64
C GLY A 113 8.60 7.17 16.03
N LEU A 114 9.17 6.14 16.65
CA LEU A 114 10.58 6.08 16.99
C LEU A 114 11.38 5.67 15.73
N PRO A 115 12.44 6.41 15.36
CA PRO A 115 13.31 6.03 14.25
C PRO A 115 13.75 4.57 14.39
N LEU A 116 13.60 3.78 13.32
CA LEU A 116 13.99 2.36 13.22
C LEU A 116 13.16 1.35 14.05
N LEU A 117 12.33 1.79 14.99
CA LEU A 117 11.54 0.91 15.86
C LEU A 117 10.06 0.86 15.47
N THR A 118 9.45 2.02 15.33
CA THR A 118 8.03 2.12 14.96
C THR A 118 7.87 2.93 13.69
N ARG A 119 6.91 2.53 12.86
CA ARG A 119 6.68 3.22 11.60
C ARG A 119 5.86 4.48 11.83
N PRO A 120 6.17 5.57 11.13
CA PRO A 120 5.34 6.77 11.17
C PRO A 120 3.92 6.46 10.68
N ARG A 121 2.92 7.05 11.33
CA ARG A 121 1.50 6.82 11.05
C ARG A 121 0.67 8.07 11.26
N PHE A 122 -0.46 8.14 10.59
CA PHE A 122 -1.50 9.13 10.88
C PHE A 122 -2.68 8.42 11.52
N VAL A 123 -3.20 8.96 12.63
CA VAL A 123 -4.42 8.48 13.27
C VAL A 123 -5.56 9.36 12.82
N ILE A 124 -6.41 8.82 11.94
CA ILE A 124 -7.57 9.54 11.41
C ILE A 124 -8.76 9.23 12.31
N ARG A 125 -9.29 10.26 12.98
CA ARG A 125 -10.50 10.17 13.79
C ARG A 125 -11.67 10.65 12.95
N TYR A 126 -12.66 9.78 12.77
CA TYR A 126 -13.81 10.08 11.92
C TYR A 126 -15.11 9.53 12.50
N ARG A 127 -16.21 10.22 12.23
CA ARG A 127 -17.55 9.80 12.61
C ARG A 127 -18.09 8.78 11.61
N SER A 128 -18.72 7.74 12.13
CA SER A 128 -19.40 6.70 11.38
C SER A 128 -20.72 6.38 12.08
N GLU A 129 -21.62 5.63 11.44
CA GLU A 129 -22.97 5.30 11.96
C GLU A 129 -22.98 4.67 13.37
N GLY A 130 -21.84 4.23 13.89
CA GLY A 130 -21.65 3.69 15.25
C GLY A 130 -20.78 4.54 16.19
N GLY A 131 -20.57 5.83 15.90
CA GLY A 131 -19.76 6.74 16.71
C GLY A 131 -18.40 7.10 16.09
N VAL A 132 -17.49 7.61 16.92
CA VAL A 132 -16.15 8.03 16.49
C VAL A 132 -15.25 6.79 16.35
N LYS A 133 -14.77 6.56 15.13
CA LYS A 133 -13.82 5.49 14.80
C LYS A 133 -12.44 6.08 14.57
N ARG A 134 -11.42 5.26 14.84
CA ARG A 134 -10.02 5.58 14.55
C ARG A 134 -9.52 4.68 13.42
N ARG A 135 -8.86 5.26 12.44
CA ARG A 135 -8.17 4.52 11.37
C ARG A 135 -6.70 4.89 11.35
N TYR A 136 -5.85 3.88 11.45
CA TYR A 136 -4.41 4.05 11.42
C TYR A 136 -3.92 3.97 9.98
N LEU A 137 -3.33 5.04 9.50
CA LEU A 137 -2.74 5.13 8.17
C LEU A 137 -1.21 5.05 8.30
N LEU A 138 -0.68 3.85 8.10
CA LEU A 138 0.75 3.60 8.16
C LEU A 138 1.44 4.21 6.94
N THR A 139 2.52 4.94 7.17
CA THR A 139 3.38 5.44 6.10
C THR A 139 4.64 4.56 5.97
N PRO A 140 5.30 4.59 4.79
CA PRO A 140 6.58 3.92 4.64
C PRO A 140 7.61 4.46 5.64
N SER A 141 8.60 3.63 6.01
CA SER A 141 9.66 4.03 6.95
C SER A 141 10.36 5.32 6.50
N ARG A 142 10.76 6.21 7.41
CA ARG A 142 11.40 7.50 7.06
C ARG A 142 12.61 7.36 6.13
N LEU A 143 13.43 6.32 6.31
CA LEU A 143 14.65 6.08 5.52
C LEU A 143 14.36 5.62 4.08
N TYR A 144 13.33 4.79 3.88
CA TYR A 144 13.01 4.17 2.58
C TYR A 144 11.71 4.68 1.96
N GLY A 145 11.08 5.66 2.60
CA GLY A 145 9.77 6.21 2.25
C GLY A 145 9.83 7.48 1.42
N PHE A 146 11.03 7.99 1.12
CA PHE A 146 11.26 9.13 0.23
C PHE A 146 10.35 10.34 0.55
N GLY A 147 10.27 10.72 1.82
CA GLY A 147 9.50 11.88 2.28
C GLY A 147 7.98 11.72 2.21
N ALA A 148 7.44 10.51 1.98
CA ALA A 148 6.00 10.29 1.89
C ALA A 148 5.23 10.71 3.16
N TYR A 149 5.86 10.57 4.34
CA TYR A 149 5.28 11.04 5.59
C TYR A 149 5.20 12.58 5.64
N GLU A 150 6.29 13.28 5.32
CA GLU A 150 6.30 14.75 5.37
C GLU A 150 5.34 15.33 4.31
N ARG A 151 5.32 14.77 3.09
CA ARG A 151 4.31 15.11 2.09
C ARG A 151 2.87 14.93 2.59
N GLY A 152 2.59 13.82 3.28
CA GLY A 152 1.27 13.59 3.86
C GLY A 152 0.93 14.61 4.94
N LYS A 153 1.90 14.97 5.78
CA LYS A 153 1.74 15.98 6.83
C LYS A 153 1.45 17.36 6.22
N ASP A 154 2.25 17.78 5.25
CA ASP A 154 2.08 19.07 4.56
C ASP A 154 0.69 19.15 3.91
N LEU A 155 0.23 18.07 3.25
CA LEU A 155 -1.11 18.00 2.67
C LEU A 155 -2.23 18.09 3.69
N PHE A 156 -2.09 17.45 4.86
CA PHE A 156 -3.09 17.56 5.92
C PHE A 156 -3.07 18.94 6.59
N GLU A 157 -1.91 19.57 6.69
CA GLU A 157 -1.75 20.92 7.22
C GLU A 157 -2.39 21.96 6.30
N GLU A 158 -2.13 21.89 4.99
CA GLU A 158 -2.74 22.76 3.98
C GLU A 158 -4.27 22.69 3.97
N ARG A 159 -4.83 21.53 4.34
CA ARG A 159 -6.28 21.32 4.43
C ARG A 159 -6.85 21.59 5.82
N GLY A 160 -6.02 21.98 6.79
CA GLY A 160 -6.46 22.27 8.16
C GLY A 160 -7.02 21.05 8.89
N LEU A 161 -6.59 19.84 8.52
CA LEU A 161 -7.10 18.57 9.07
C LEU A 161 -6.24 18.03 10.23
N LEU A 162 -5.06 18.60 10.46
CA LEU A 162 -4.21 18.21 11.58
C LEU A 162 -4.82 18.67 12.90
N GLU A 163 -4.92 17.75 13.85
CA GLU A 163 -5.20 18.13 15.23
C GLU A 163 -4.03 18.99 15.73
N GLN A 164 -4.35 20.16 16.28
CA GLN A 164 -3.35 20.96 16.98
C GLN A 164 -3.03 20.26 18.30
N PRO A 165 -1.75 20.16 18.69
CA PRO A 165 -1.39 19.60 19.98
C PRO A 165 -2.13 20.38 21.07
N THR A 166 -3.04 19.70 21.77
CA THR A 166 -3.65 20.27 22.97
C THR A 166 -2.56 20.42 24.03
N PRO A 167 -2.51 21.54 24.76
CA PRO A 167 -1.43 21.85 25.71
C PRO A 167 -1.29 20.86 26.89
N ASP A 168 -2.14 19.84 26.98
CA ASP A 168 -2.10 18.81 28.02
C ASP A 168 -1.05 17.70 27.76
N ASP A 169 -0.48 17.61 26.54
CA ASP A 169 0.53 16.58 26.19
C ASP A 169 1.97 16.95 26.59
N GLU A 170 2.24 18.18 27.02
CA GLU A 170 3.58 18.60 27.50
C GLU A 170 3.85 18.28 28.99
N ALA A 171 2.85 17.76 29.70
CA ALA A 171 2.92 17.53 31.15
C ALA A 171 3.13 16.05 31.58
N ALA A 172 3.38 15.13 30.64
CA ALA A 172 3.53 13.69 30.90
C ALA A 172 4.95 13.16 30.70
#